data_AF-A0A3R6Y8P2-F1
#
_entry.id   AF-A0A3R6Y8P2-F1
#
_cell.length_a   1.000
_cell.length_b   1.000
_cell.length_c   1.000
_cell.angle_alpha   90.00
_cell.angle_beta   90.00
_cell.angle_gamma   90.00
#
_symmetry.space_group_name_H-M   'P 1'
#
loop_
_entity.id
_entity.type
_entity.pdbx_description
1 polymer ?
#
loop_
_entity_poly.entity_id
_entity_poly.type
_entity_poly.pdbx_seq_one_letter_code
_entity_poly.pdbx_strand_id
1 'polypeptide(L)' 'MNMAYRFRIYPTREQENLLAKIFGCCRFLYNQMLSDKIREYKVSKKMLRNTPAMYKKEYPFL' A
#
# COMPACT_ATOMS: atom_id res chain seq x y z
N MET A 1 24.72 -22.32 27.03
CA MET A 1 23.47 -22.87 26.47
C MET A 1 22.75 -21.75 25.77
N ASN A 2 22.61 -21.77 24.45
CA ASN A 2 21.82 -20.77 23.73
C ASN A 2 20.41 -21.33 23.52
N MET A 3 19.42 -20.69 24.12
CA MET A 3 18.00 -20.97 23.87
C MET A 3 17.49 -20.06 22.77
N ALA A 4 16.92 -20.65 21.73
CA ALA A 4 16.20 -19.92 20.69
C ALA A 4 14.70 -20.17 20.87
N TYR A 5 13.92 -19.10 21.00
CA TYR A 5 12.47 -19.19 21.14
C TYR A 5 11.80 -18.91 19.79
N ARG A 6 10.82 -19.74 19.43
CA ARG A 6 9.97 -19.55 18.25
C ARG A 6 8.54 -19.30 18.70
N PHE A 7 8.06 -18.07 18.50
CA PHE A 7 6.68 -17.71 18.79
C PHE A 7 5.88 -17.53 17.51
N ARG A 8 4.59 -17.86 17.59
CA ARG A 8 3.60 -17.55 16.55
C ARG A 8 2.52 -16.69 17.18
N ILE A 9 2.37 -15.48 16.66
CA ILE A 9 1.34 -14.53 17.11
C ILE A 9 0.21 -14.58 16.11
N TYR A 10 -1.01 -14.69 16.61
CA TYR A 10 -2.23 -14.57 15.82
C TYR A 10 -2.90 -13.24 16.17
N PRO A 11 -3.40 -12.50 15.16
CA PRO A 11 -4.06 -11.23 15.39
C PRO A 11 -5.39 -11.44 16.14
N THR A 12 -5.76 -10.46 16.96
CA THR A 12 -7.15 -10.32 17.42
C THR A 12 -8.05 -9.90 16.25
N ARG A 13 -9.37 -10.04 16.39
CA ARG A 13 -10.32 -9.62 15.35
C ARG A 13 -10.19 -8.13 14.98
N GLU A 14 -9.87 -7.27 15.93
CA GLU A 14 -9.60 -5.84 15.67
C GLU A 14 -8.32 -5.65 14.85
N GLN A 15 -7.27 -6.40 15.17
CA GLN A 15 -6.01 -6.38 14.42
C GLN A 15 -6.20 -6.93 13.00
N GLU A 16 -6.97 -8.00 12.81
CA GLU A 16 -7.31 -8.52 11.48
C GLU A 16 -8.00 -7.46 10.63
N ASN A 17 -9.00 -6.77 11.19
CA ASN A 17 -9.70 -5.70 10.51
C ASN A 17 -8.77 -4.53 10.15
N LEU A 18 -7.88 -4.16 11.07
CA LEU A 18 -6.89 -3.10 10.83
C LEU A 18 -5.90 -3.49 9.72
N LEU A 19 -5.37 -4.71 9.77
CA LEU A 19 -4.47 -5.25 8.76
C LEU A 19 -5.13 -5.31 7.38
N ALA A 20 -6.39 -5.78 7.31
CA ALA A 20 -7.15 -5.82 6.07
C ALA A 20 -7.31 -4.42 5.45
N LYS A 21 -7.63 -3.40 6.27
CA LYS A 21 -7.70 -2.00 5.83
C LYS A 21 -6.35 -1.50 5.33
N ILE A 22 -5.28 -1.69 6.10
CA ILE A 22 -3.93 -1.23 5.73
C ILE A 22 -3.48 -1.87 4.43
N PHE A 23 -3.54 -3.20 4.33
CA PHE A 23 -3.11 -3.92 3.13
C PHE A 23 -3.98 -3.56 1.92
N GLY A 24 -5.28 -3.38 2.11
CA GLY A 24 -6.20 -2.89 1.10
C GLY A 24 -5.79 -1.51 0.56
N CYS A 25 -5.61 -0.53 1.45
CA CYS A 25 -5.21 0.82 1.09
C CYS A 25 -3.83 0.86 0.41
N CYS A 26 -2.84 0.15 0.94
CA CYS A 26 -1.50 0.08 0.33
C CYS A 26 -1.54 -0.52 -1.08
N ARG A 27 -2.26 -1.63 -1.27
CA ARG A 27 -2.40 -2.29 -2.57
C ARG A 27 -3.11 -1.38 -3.58
N PHE A 28 -4.21 -0.76 -3.16
CA PHE A 28 -4.97 0.16 -3.99
C PHE A 28 -4.10 1.33 -4.46
N LEU A 29 -3.45 2.02 -3.51
CA LEU A 29 -2.63 3.19 -3.79
C LEU A 29 -1.45 2.83 -4.72
N TYR A 30 -0.76 1.71 -4.45
CA TYR A 30 0.34 1.26 -5.30
C TYR A 30 -0.13 1.03 -6.75
N ASN A 31 -1.25 0.35 -6.94
CA ASN A 31 -1.81 0.07 -8.26
C ASN A 31 -2.22 1.36 -8.99
N GLN A 32 -2.83 2.31 -8.29
CA GLN A 32 -3.15 3.62 -8.88
C GLN A 32 -1.90 4.37 -9.32
N MET A 33 -0.93 4.48 -8.42
CA MET A 33 0.32 5.17 -8.72
C MET A 33 1.08 4.53 -9.89
N LEU A 34 1.08 3.19 -9.97
CA LEU A 34 1.69 2.46 -11.07
C LEU A 34 0.94 2.66 -12.39
N SER A 35 -0.39 2.61 -12.36
CA SER A 35 -1.24 2.87 -13.53
C SER A 35 -0.96 4.24 -14.14
N ASP A 36 -0.89 5.27 -13.29
CA ASP A 36 -0.58 6.64 -13.73
C ASP A 36 0.82 6.74 -14.33
N LYS A 37 1.82 6.12 -13.70
CA LYS A 37 3.18 6.05 -14.25
C LYS A 37 3.21 5.38 -15.63
N ILE A 38 2.48 4.29 -15.81
CA ILE A 38 2.40 3.59 -17.11
C ILE A 38 1.74 4.47 -18.15
N ARG A 39 0.63 5.15 -17.80
CA ARG A 39 -0.09 6.06 -18.71
C ARG A 39 0.82 7.20 -19.16
N GLU A 40 1.46 7.89 -18.23
CA GLU A 40 2.37 9.00 -18.53
C GLU A 40 3.59 8.55 -19.35
N TYR A 41 4.15 7.38 -19.04
CA TYR A 41 5.29 6.86 -19.77
C TYR A 41 4.94 6.51 -21.22
N LYS A 42 3.73 5.98 -21.49
CA LYS A 42 3.28 5.69 -22.86
C LYS A 42 3.22 6.94 -23.74
N VAL A 43 2.84 8.08 -23.16
CA VAL A 43 2.68 9.35 -23.88
C VAL A 43 4.02 10.10 -23.98
N SER A 44 4.70 10.28 -22.85
CA SER A 44 5.85 11.19 -22.74
C SER A 44 7.21 10.49 -22.81
N LYS A 45 7.26 9.17 -22.69
CA LYS A 45 8.48 8.35 -22.44
C LYS A 45 9.28 8.78 -21.20
N LYS A 46 8.68 9.57 -20.31
CA LYS A 46 9.23 9.98 -19.03
C LYS A 46 8.48 9.31 -17.88
N MET A 47 9.17 9.05 -16.79
CA MET A 47 8.56 8.49 -15.59
C MET A 47 7.84 9.60 -14.80
N LEU A 48 6.56 9.39 -14.48
CA LEU A 48 5.82 10.29 -13.59
C LEU A 48 6.36 10.20 -12.15
N ARG A 49 6.59 11.36 -11.54
CA ARG A 49 6.94 11.51 -10.12
C ARG A 49 5.70 11.93 -9.32
N ASN A 50 4.79 10.99 -9.10
CA ASN A 50 3.62 11.15 -8.24
C ASN A 50 3.93 10.78 -6.78
N THR A 51 3.23 11.39 -5.84
CA THR A 51 3.33 11.08 -4.41
C THR A 51 1.97 10.62 -3.87
N PRO A 52 1.95 9.77 -2.82
CA PRO A 52 0.72 9.33 -2.17
C PRO A 52 -0.24 10.46 -1.78
N ALA A 53 0.29 11.62 -1.38
CA ALA A 53 -0.52 12.75 -0.92
C ALA A 53 -1.49 13.28 -2.00
N MET A 54 -1.14 13.13 -3.27
CA MET A 54 -1.98 13.58 -4.40
C MET A 54 -3.32 12.85 -4.45
N TYR A 55 -3.37 11.60 -3.99
CA TYR A 55 -4.55 10.73 -4.05
C TYR A 55 -5.52 10.94 -2.89
N LYS A 56 -5.09 11.58 -1.79
CA LYS A 56 -5.93 11.77 -0.59
C LYS A 56 -7.17 12.61 -0.84
N LYS A 57 -7.12 13.55 -1.79
CA LYS A 57 -8.27 14.39 -2.15
C LYS A 57 -9.36 13.59 -2.88
N GLU A 58 -8.96 12.66 -3.74
CA GLU A 58 -9.87 11.83 -4.53
C GLU A 58 -10.37 10.62 -3.76
N TYR A 59 -9.54 10.08 -2.87
CA TYR A 59 -9.81 8.89 -2.08
C TYR A 59 -9.67 9.21 -0.57
N PRO A 60 -10.69 9.78 0.08
CA PRO A 60 -10.62 10.16 1.51
C PRO A 60 -10.42 9.01 2.49
N PHE A 61 -10.55 7.76 2.04
CA PHE A 61 -10.28 6.56 2.83
C PHE A 61 -8.78 6.18 2.89
N LEU A 62 -7.92 6.88 2.13
CA LEU A 62 -6.45 6.75 2.14
C LEU A 62 -5.80 7.75 3.11
#